data_AF-A0A2G8BDL3-F1
#
_entry.id   AF-A0A2G8BDL3-F1
#
_cell.length_a   1.000
_cell.length_b   1.000
_cell.length_c   1.000
_cell.angle_alpha   90.00
_cell.angle_beta   90.00
_cell.angle_gamma   90.00
#
_symmetry.space_group_name_H-M   'P 1'
#
loop_
_entity.id
_entity.type
_entity.pdbx_description
1 polymer ?
#
loop_
_entity_poly.entity_id
_entity_poly.type
_entity_poly.pdbx_seq_one_letter_code
_entity_poly.pdbx_strand_id
1 'polypeptide(L)'
;MLVLAASTGLGQSDCERIVTGALAQPVLAVTSLAYAVAGMTVLCWAARVRAPLAGAAGAALVVVGAGSFAYHGPQPSWAKVAHDWSIAAAGAVYAVGLTRSRPRWSAWTGPAGVFTLGLAAYVAGRSRSPLCRPDSLWQFHGVWHVLSAAAAAWAAPALAPDPRVGVRWRR
;
A
#
# COMPACT_ATOMS: atom_id res chain seq x y z
N MET A 1 -15.03 -15.37 36.47
CA MET A 1 -14.41 -14.16 35.88
C MET A 1 -14.46 -14.30 34.36
N LEU A 2 -15.51 -13.76 33.72
CA LEU A 2 -15.55 -13.66 32.27
C LEU A 2 -14.68 -12.45 31.90
N VAL A 3 -13.54 -12.68 31.26
CA VAL A 3 -12.81 -11.61 30.59
C VAL A 3 -13.70 -11.17 29.43
N LEU A 4 -14.40 -10.05 29.60
CA LEU A 4 -15.02 -9.33 28.50
C LEU A 4 -13.89 -8.96 27.54
N ALA A 5 -13.77 -9.70 26.44
CA ALA A 5 -12.94 -9.27 25.33
C ALA A 5 -13.51 -7.93 24.85
N ALA A 6 -12.83 -6.84 25.17
CA ALA A 6 -13.10 -5.55 24.56
C ALA A 6 -13.16 -5.78 23.05
N SER A 7 -14.28 -5.44 22.43
CA SER A 7 -14.38 -5.44 20.97
C SER A 7 -13.31 -4.48 20.48
N THR A 8 -12.17 -5.00 20.03
CA THR A 8 -11.10 -4.18 19.49
C THR A 8 -11.58 -3.66 18.15
N GLY A 9 -12.13 -2.44 18.16
CA GLY A 9 -12.57 -1.78 16.93
C GLY A 9 -11.47 -1.77 15.88
N LEU A 10 -11.85 -1.78 14.61
CA LEU A 10 -10.89 -1.61 13.52
C LEU A 10 -10.26 -0.21 13.60
N GLY A 11 -8.97 -0.10 13.30
CA GLY A 11 -8.27 1.18 13.27
C GLY A 11 -7.94 1.82 14.62
N GLN A 12 -8.22 1.17 15.76
CA GLN A 12 -7.99 1.73 17.12
C GLN A 12 -6.54 2.08 17.43
N SER A 13 -5.64 1.55 16.62
CA SER A 13 -4.21 1.74 16.78
C SER A 13 -3.65 2.87 15.91
N ASP A 14 -4.48 3.41 15.02
CA ASP A 14 -4.18 4.57 14.20
C ASP A 14 -4.49 5.85 14.97
N CYS A 15 -3.78 6.92 14.64
CA CYS A 15 -3.96 8.19 15.32
C CYS A 15 -5.33 8.83 15.04
N GLU A 16 -5.86 8.72 13.82
CA GLU A 16 -7.10 9.38 13.44
C GLU A 16 -8.28 8.91 14.29
N ARG A 17 -9.05 9.87 14.81
CA ARG A 17 -10.26 9.60 15.59
C ARG A 17 -11.26 8.80 14.77
N ILE A 18 -11.77 7.73 15.38
CA ILE A 18 -12.89 6.97 14.85
C ILE A 18 -14.19 7.72 15.14
N VAL A 19 -14.96 8.03 14.10
CA VAL A 19 -16.24 8.75 14.18
C VAL A 19 -17.40 7.88 13.73
N THR A 20 -18.61 8.21 14.19
CA THR A 20 -19.84 7.62 13.68
C THR A 20 -20.20 8.27 12.35
N GLY A 21 -20.03 7.54 11.24
CA GLY A 21 -20.32 8.03 9.90
C GLY A 21 -20.05 6.97 8.83
N ALA A 22 -20.27 7.32 7.56
CA ALA A 22 -19.99 6.42 6.44
C ALA A 22 -18.49 6.06 6.32
N LEU A 23 -17.61 6.96 6.78
CA LEU A 23 -16.17 6.74 6.90
C LEU A 23 -15.78 6.89 8.37
N ALA A 24 -15.34 5.81 8.99
CA ALA A 24 -14.93 5.76 10.38
C ALA A 24 -13.68 6.62 10.63
N GLN A 25 -12.75 6.64 9.68
CA GLN A 25 -11.50 7.41 9.67
C GLN A 25 -11.38 8.11 8.30
N PRO A 26 -12.07 9.25 8.10
CA PRO A 26 -12.20 9.89 6.80
C PRO A 26 -10.88 10.19 6.07
N VAL A 27 -9.86 10.68 6.77
CA VAL A 27 -8.56 11.04 6.17
C VAL A 27 -7.82 9.78 5.71
N LEU A 28 -7.76 8.74 6.55
CA LEU A 28 -7.11 7.47 6.20
C LEU A 28 -7.87 6.75 5.08
N ALA A 29 -9.21 6.78 5.10
CA ALA A 29 -10.02 6.25 4.01
C ALA A 29 -9.71 6.97 2.68
N VAL A 30 -9.76 8.30 2.63
CA VAL A 30 -9.48 9.05 1.39
C VAL A 30 -8.04 8.87 0.92
N THR A 31 -7.06 8.93 1.81
CA THR A 31 -5.63 8.79 1.43
C THR A 31 -5.31 7.39 0.92
N SER A 32 -6.03 6.34 1.34
CA SER A 32 -5.87 4.99 0.81
C SER A 32 -6.18 4.86 -0.68
N LEU A 33 -6.93 5.82 -1.26
CA LEU A 33 -7.18 5.88 -2.71
C LEU A 33 -5.88 6.11 -3.50
N ALA A 34 -4.80 6.58 -2.87
CA ALA A 34 -3.48 6.67 -3.49
C ALA A 34 -3.01 5.31 -4.04
N TYR A 35 -3.29 4.20 -3.34
CA TYR A 35 -2.98 2.85 -3.82
C TYR A 35 -3.77 2.48 -5.07
N ALA A 36 -5.05 2.84 -5.14
CA ALA A 36 -5.89 2.57 -6.31
C ALA A 36 -5.40 3.37 -7.53
N VAL A 37 -5.07 4.65 -7.36
CA VAL A 37 -4.52 5.49 -8.42
C VAL A 37 -3.17 4.97 -8.92
N ALA A 38 -2.26 4.67 -7.99
CA ALA A 38 -0.95 4.08 -8.30
C ALA A 38 -1.11 2.73 -9.03
N GLY A 39 -1.96 1.86 -8.50
CA GLY A 39 -2.24 0.53 -9.05
C GLY A 39 -2.82 0.58 -10.45
N MET A 40 -3.82 1.43 -10.71
CA MET A 40 -4.36 1.62 -12.05
C MET A 40 -3.31 2.17 -13.02
N THR A 41 -2.49 3.14 -12.59
CA THR A 41 -1.42 3.70 -13.43
C THR A 41 -0.42 2.62 -13.84
N VAL A 42 0.04 1.80 -12.87
CA VAL A 42 0.94 0.68 -13.11
C VAL A 42 0.29 -0.38 -13.99
N LEU A 43 -0.98 -0.72 -13.75
CA LEU A 43 -1.71 -1.72 -14.51
C LEU A 43 -1.88 -1.30 -15.98
N CYS A 44 -2.29 -0.06 -16.24
CA CYS A 44 -2.42 0.49 -17.58
C CYS A 44 -1.07 0.52 -18.31
N TRP A 45 0.00 0.94 -17.62
CA TRP A 45 1.35 0.93 -18.20
C TRP A 45 1.83 -0.50 -18.50
N ALA A 46 1.67 -1.42 -17.55
CA ALA A 46 2.10 -2.82 -17.67
C ALA A 46 1.38 -3.55 -18.81
N ALA A 47 0.10 -3.24 -19.03
CA ALA A 47 -0.67 -3.75 -20.17
C ALA A 47 -0.06 -3.30 -21.51
N ARG A 48 0.33 -2.02 -21.64
CA ARG A 48 0.97 -1.48 -22.86
C ARG A 48 2.31 -2.15 -23.17
N VAL A 49 3.12 -2.44 -22.14
CA VAL A 49 4.44 -3.06 -22.32
C VAL A 49 4.45 -4.58 -22.17
N ARG A 50 3.27 -5.20 -21.99
CA ARG A 50 3.09 -6.65 -21.78
C ARG A 50 3.98 -7.22 -20.67
N ALA A 51 3.99 -6.56 -19.52
CA ALA A 51 4.76 -6.97 -18.34
C ALA A 51 3.84 -7.61 -17.28
N PRO A 52 3.62 -8.94 -17.28
CA PRO A 52 2.62 -9.58 -16.43
C PRO A 52 2.91 -9.42 -14.92
N LEU A 53 4.17 -9.45 -14.50
CA LEU A 53 4.52 -9.27 -13.08
C LEU A 53 4.26 -7.84 -12.60
N ALA A 54 4.53 -6.83 -13.44
CA ALA A 54 4.15 -5.46 -13.16
C ALA A 54 2.62 -5.28 -13.16
N GLY A 55 1.90 -5.97 -14.05
CA GLY A 55 0.44 -6.00 -14.06
C GLY A 55 -0.13 -6.58 -12.78
N ALA A 56 0.42 -7.69 -12.28
CA ALA A 56 0.07 -8.27 -11.00
C ALA A 56 0.31 -7.31 -9.83
N ALA A 57 1.42 -6.54 -9.86
CA ALA A 57 1.70 -5.52 -8.87
C ALA A 57 0.68 -4.37 -8.91
N GLY A 58 0.30 -3.91 -10.11
CA GLY A 58 -0.74 -2.90 -10.30
C GLY A 58 -2.10 -3.36 -9.77
N ALA A 59 -2.51 -4.59 -10.11
CA ALA A 59 -3.74 -5.18 -9.59
C ALA A 59 -3.72 -5.33 -8.06
N ALA A 60 -2.61 -5.82 -7.49
CA ALA A 60 -2.46 -5.94 -6.05
C ALA A 60 -2.60 -4.58 -5.34
N LEU A 61 -2.04 -3.51 -5.89
CA LEU A 61 -2.20 -2.16 -5.34
C LEU A 61 -3.65 -1.65 -5.39
N VAL A 62 -4.40 -1.94 -6.46
CA VAL A 62 -5.83 -1.60 -6.50
C VAL A 62 -6.60 -2.32 -5.39
N VAL A 63 -6.31 -3.61 -5.17
CA VAL A 63 -6.93 -4.40 -4.11
C VAL A 63 -6.53 -3.88 -2.72
N VAL A 64 -5.27 -3.46 -2.52
CA VAL A 64 -4.83 -2.78 -1.29
C VAL A 64 -5.61 -1.49 -1.05
N GLY A 65 -5.79 -0.66 -2.07
CA GLY A 65 -6.59 0.56 -1.98
C GLY A 65 -8.04 0.28 -1.59
N ALA A 66 -8.68 -0.71 -2.22
CA ALA A 66 -10.05 -1.09 -1.89
C ALA A 66 -10.18 -1.67 -0.47
N GLY A 67 -9.26 -2.56 -0.08
CA GLY A 67 -9.24 -3.17 1.25
C GLY A 67 -8.98 -2.13 2.35
N SER A 68 -8.04 -1.21 2.13
CA SER A 68 -7.71 -0.12 3.07
C SER A 68 -8.83 0.91 3.16
N PHE A 69 -9.47 1.27 2.05
CA PHE A 69 -10.66 2.11 2.07
C PHE A 69 -11.79 1.46 2.87
N ALA A 70 -12.03 0.16 2.71
CA ALA A 70 -13.02 -0.57 3.51
C ALA A 70 -12.67 -0.61 5.00
N TYR A 71 -11.38 -0.77 5.33
CA TYR A 71 -10.87 -0.84 6.71
C TYR A 71 -10.96 0.49 7.47
N HIS A 72 -10.65 1.60 6.81
CA HIS A 72 -10.70 2.93 7.43
C HIS A 72 -12.05 3.61 7.22
N GLY A 73 -12.79 3.25 6.19
CA GLY A 73 -14.08 3.85 5.84
C GLY A 73 -15.26 3.12 6.49
N PRO A 74 -16.04 2.33 5.73
CA PRO A 74 -17.30 1.74 6.20
C PRO A 74 -17.16 0.60 7.23
N GLN A 75 -15.96 0.05 7.42
CA GLN A 75 -15.66 -0.99 8.41
C GLN A 75 -16.63 -2.22 8.43
N PRO A 76 -17.00 -2.82 7.28
CA PRO A 76 -17.77 -4.07 7.29
C PRO A 76 -16.99 -5.20 7.96
N SER A 77 -17.68 -6.26 8.37
CA SER A 77 -17.10 -7.40 9.12
C SER A 77 -15.91 -8.07 8.42
N TRP A 78 -15.84 -8.01 7.09
CA TRP A 78 -14.75 -8.57 6.28
C TRP A 78 -13.57 -7.61 6.08
N ALA A 79 -13.68 -6.33 6.46
CA ALA A 79 -12.71 -5.29 6.11
C ALA A 79 -11.30 -5.59 6.62
N LYS A 80 -11.18 -6.13 7.84
CA LYS A 80 -9.89 -6.55 8.40
C LYS A 80 -9.18 -7.58 7.52
N VAL A 81 -9.92 -8.61 7.12
CA VAL A 81 -9.37 -9.72 6.34
C VAL A 81 -8.99 -9.24 4.95
N ALA A 82 -9.85 -8.46 4.29
CA ALA A 82 -9.56 -7.89 2.98
C ALA A 82 -8.33 -6.97 3.00
N HIS A 83 -8.22 -6.11 4.01
CA HIS A 83 -7.07 -5.23 4.21
C HIS A 83 -5.77 -6.02 4.39
N ASP A 84 -5.70 -6.89 5.39
CA ASP A 84 -4.45 -7.55 5.78
C ASP A 84 -3.94 -8.49 4.67
N TRP A 85 -4.84 -9.26 4.03
CA TRP A 85 -4.46 -10.18 2.95
C TRP A 85 -4.07 -9.46 1.67
N SER A 86 -4.70 -8.32 1.35
CA SER A 86 -4.30 -7.52 0.18
C SER A 86 -2.86 -7.00 0.31
N ILE A 87 -2.47 -6.55 1.52
CA ILE A 87 -1.11 -6.10 1.81
C ILE A 87 -0.13 -7.26 1.72
N ALA A 88 -0.46 -8.42 2.32
CA ALA A 88 0.38 -9.61 2.24
C ALA A 88 0.60 -10.06 0.79
N ALA A 89 -0.45 -10.05 -0.04
CA ALA A 89 -0.37 -10.39 -1.46
C ALA A 89 0.51 -9.40 -2.24
N ALA A 90 0.34 -8.10 -2.01
CA ALA A 90 1.20 -7.08 -2.62
C ALA A 90 2.68 -7.29 -2.22
N GLY A 91 2.94 -7.51 -0.93
CA GLY A 91 4.29 -7.81 -0.42
C GLY A 91 4.91 -9.03 -1.11
N ALA A 92 4.14 -10.10 -1.30
CA ALA A 92 4.60 -11.30 -2.02
C ALA A 92 4.97 -10.99 -3.48
N VAL A 93 4.16 -10.20 -4.20
CA VAL A 93 4.45 -9.80 -5.58
C VAL A 93 5.75 -9.00 -5.66
N TYR A 94 5.95 -8.01 -4.78
CA TYR A 94 7.17 -7.21 -4.76
C TYR A 94 8.40 -8.02 -4.32
N ALA A 95 8.26 -8.97 -3.39
CA ALA A 95 9.34 -9.88 -3.01
C ALA A 95 9.76 -10.79 -4.17
N VAL A 96 8.80 -11.32 -4.93
CA VAL A 96 9.07 -12.07 -6.17
C VAL A 96 9.77 -11.17 -7.20
N GLY A 97 9.33 -9.91 -7.32
CA GLY A 97 9.98 -8.90 -8.15
C GLY A 97 11.44 -8.66 -7.80
N LEU A 98 11.72 -8.40 -6.53
CA LEU A 98 13.07 -8.13 -6.01
C LEU A 98 14.00 -9.34 -6.21
N THR A 99 13.49 -10.55 -5.98
CA THR A 99 14.27 -11.80 -6.19
C THR A 99 14.55 -12.08 -7.65
N ARG A 100 13.63 -11.74 -8.57
CA ARG A 100 13.80 -11.93 -10.02
C ARG A 100 14.63 -10.85 -10.70
N SER A 101 14.71 -9.66 -10.11
CA SER A 101 15.43 -8.51 -10.67
C SER A 101 16.79 -8.26 -9.99
N ARG A 102 17.43 -9.31 -9.46
CA ARG A 102 18.72 -9.20 -8.75
C ARG A 102 19.81 -8.39 -9.47
N PRO A 103 20.01 -8.53 -10.79
CA PRO A 103 21.00 -7.73 -11.52
C PRO A 103 20.69 -6.22 -11.58
N ARG A 104 19.51 -5.78 -11.11
CA ARG A 104 18.98 -4.41 -11.19
C ARG A 104 18.68 -3.82 -9.81
N TRP A 105 19.37 -4.24 -8.76
CA TRP A 105 19.14 -3.76 -7.40
C TRP A 105 19.23 -2.24 -7.23
N SER A 106 20.03 -1.55 -8.04
CA SER A 106 20.06 -0.08 -8.05
C SER A 106 18.69 0.54 -8.33
N ALA A 107 17.84 -0.11 -9.15
CA ALA A 107 16.48 0.35 -9.44
C ALA A 107 15.54 0.28 -8.23
N TRP A 108 15.91 -0.44 -7.16
CA TRP A 108 15.14 -0.56 -5.93
C TRP A 108 15.57 0.42 -4.84
N THR A 109 16.73 1.07 -4.97
CA THR A 109 17.28 1.95 -3.92
C THR A 109 16.37 3.16 -3.63
N GLY A 110 15.94 3.86 -4.68
CA GLY A 110 14.99 4.99 -4.58
C GLY A 110 13.65 4.57 -3.97
N PRO A 111 12.95 3.58 -4.53
CA PRO A 111 11.72 3.04 -3.95
C PRO A 111 11.86 2.60 -2.50
N ALA A 112 12.95 1.91 -2.15
CA ALA A 112 13.21 1.48 -0.79
C ALA A 112 13.35 2.67 0.17
N GLY A 113 14.09 3.72 -0.22
CA GLY A 113 14.22 4.94 0.58
C GLY A 113 12.87 5.62 0.83
N VAL A 114 12.03 5.74 -0.20
CA VAL A 114 10.67 6.31 -0.06
C VAL A 114 9.79 5.44 0.85
N PHE A 115 9.86 4.12 0.70
CA PHE A 115 9.12 3.19 1.54
C PHE A 115 9.57 3.28 3.00
N THR A 116 10.88 3.42 3.27
CA THR A 116 11.42 3.63 4.61
C THR A 116 10.88 4.93 5.25
N LEU A 117 10.81 6.02 4.49
CA LEU A 117 10.16 7.26 4.97
C LEU A 117 8.67 7.04 5.26
N GLY A 118 7.99 6.27 4.41
CA GLY A 118 6.63 5.82 4.66
C GLY A 118 6.51 5.07 5.99
N LEU A 119 7.36 4.08 6.25
CA LEU A 119 7.34 3.31 7.51
C LEU A 119 7.56 4.22 8.73
N ALA A 120 8.46 5.20 8.62
CA ALA A 120 8.65 6.20 9.67
C ALA A 120 7.38 7.02 9.91
N ALA A 121 6.68 7.42 8.85
CA ALA A 121 5.38 8.09 8.96
C ALA A 121 4.31 7.19 9.58
N TYR A 122 4.24 5.92 9.20
CA TYR A 122 3.33 4.94 9.82
C TYR A 122 3.56 4.82 11.33
N VAL A 123 4.82 4.72 11.76
CA VAL A 123 5.18 4.67 13.19
C VAL A 123 4.83 5.98 13.90
N ALA A 124 5.08 7.13 13.27
CA ALA A 124 4.70 8.44 13.81
C ALA A 124 3.18 8.63 13.94
N GLY A 125 2.40 7.98 13.06
CA GLY A 125 0.93 8.03 13.00
C GLY A 125 0.19 7.03 13.88
N ARG A 126 0.87 6.35 14.81
CA ARG A 126 0.24 5.44 15.78
C ARG A 126 -0.45 6.22 16.91
N SER A 127 -1.55 5.69 17.44
CA SER A 127 -2.32 6.34 18.52
C SER A 127 -1.52 6.61 19.81
N ARG A 128 -0.47 5.82 20.06
CA ARG A 128 0.43 5.99 21.21
C ARG A 128 1.62 6.92 20.95
N SER A 129 1.74 7.48 19.75
CA SER A 129 2.84 8.40 19.40
C SER A 129 2.63 9.77 20.05
N PRO A 130 3.68 10.44 20.54
CA PRO A 130 3.59 11.82 21.02
C PRO A 130 3.26 12.83 19.90
N LEU A 131 3.42 12.41 18.64
CA LEU A 131 3.07 13.21 17.46
C LEU A 131 1.60 13.06 17.06
N CYS A 132 0.84 12.18 17.72
CA CYS A 132 -0.54 11.92 17.35
C CYS A 132 -1.44 13.12 17.66
N ARG A 133 -2.16 13.59 16.63
CA ARG A 133 -3.25 14.57 16.74
C ARG A 133 -4.50 13.98 16.08
N PRO A 134 -5.45 13.44 16.88
CA PRO A 134 -6.53 12.61 16.34
C PRO A 134 -7.53 13.37 15.47
N ASP A 135 -7.69 14.68 15.68
CA ASP A 135 -8.59 15.56 14.92
C ASP A 135 -7.90 16.29 13.75
N SER A 136 -6.62 16.02 13.51
CA SER A 136 -5.86 16.69 12.44
C SER A 136 -6.22 16.14 11.06
N LEU A 137 -6.38 17.03 10.07
CA LEU A 137 -6.44 16.64 8.66
C LEU A 137 -5.07 16.14 8.13
N TRP A 138 -3.98 16.56 8.78
CA TRP A 138 -2.64 16.06 8.52
C TRP A 138 -2.39 14.81 9.35
N GLN A 139 -2.58 13.64 8.74
CA GLN A 139 -2.34 12.33 9.36
C GLN A 139 -1.06 11.68 8.81
N PHE A 140 -0.13 11.33 9.70
CA PHE A 140 1.09 10.61 9.31
C PHE A 140 0.80 9.22 8.72
N HIS A 141 -0.27 8.55 9.15
CA HIS A 141 -0.72 7.31 8.51
C HIS A 141 -1.22 7.58 7.07
N GLY A 142 -1.89 8.72 6.83
CA GLY A 142 -2.21 9.17 5.47
C GLY A 142 -0.96 9.40 4.61
N VAL A 143 0.11 9.95 5.19
CA VAL A 143 1.43 10.08 4.51
C VAL A 143 2.02 8.70 4.19
N TRP A 144 1.88 7.72 5.09
CA TRP A 144 2.25 6.34 4.81
C TRP A 144 1.57 5.80 3.55
N HIS A 145 0.24 5.98 3.41
CA HIS A 145 -0.49 5.54 2.21
C HIS A 145 0.10 6.11 0.92
N VAL A 146 0.39 7.41 0.90
CA VAL A 146 0.91 8.10 -0.28
C VAL A 146 2.33 7.64 -0.60
N LEU A 147 3.22 7.59 0.39
CA LEU A 147 4.62 7.24 0.18
C LEU A 147 4.80 5.78 -0.21
N SER A 148 4.08 4.85 0.42
CA SER A 148 4.17 3.43 0.07
C SER A 148 3.57 3.15 -1.32
N ALA A 149 2.46 3.79 -1.68
CA ALA A 149 1.88 3.70 -3.04
C ALA A 149 2.85 4.26 -4.10
N ALA A 150 3.47 5.41 -3.83
CA ALA A 150 4.46 6.01 -4.71
C ALA A 150 5.72 5.14 -4.86
N ALA A 151 6.24 4.60 -3.76
CA ALA A 151 7.36 3.67 -3.77
C ALA A 151 7.06 2.42 -4.62
N ALA A 152 5.87 1.84 -4.43
CA ALA A 152 5.42 0.68 -5.19
C ALA A 152 5.30 0.98 -6.69
N ALA A 153 4.67 2.10 -7.06
CA ALA A 153 4.59 2.53 -8.46
C ALA A 153 5.97 2.80 -9.08
N TRP A 154 6.87 3.43 -8.35
CA TRP A 154 8.24 3.68 -8.80
C TRP A 154 9.04 2.39 -8.99
N ALA A 155 8.78 1.35 -8.20
CA ALA A 155 9.43 0.04 -8.36
C ALA A 155 8.90 -0.75 -9.58
N ALA A 156 7.73 -0.40 -10.14
CA ALA A 156 7.08 -1.18 -11.21
C ALA A 156 7.96 -1.43 -12.46
N PRO A 157 8.80 -0.49 -12.94
CA PRO A 157 9.74 -0.75 -14.04
C PRO A 157 10.74 -1.88 -13.75
N ALA A 158 11.15 -2.09 -12.50
CA ALA A 158 12.04 -3.18 -12.13
C ALA A 158 11.38 -4.57 -12.25
N LEU A 159 10.04 -4.61 -12.29
CA LEU A 159 9.23 -5.81 -12.47
C LEU A 159 9.01 -6.17 -13.95
N ALA A 160 9.36 -5.28 -14.88
CA ALA A 160 9.22 -5.53 -16.31
C ALA A 160 10.43 -6.31 -16.89
N PRO A 161 10.21 -7.12 -17.94
CA PRO A 161 11.29 -7.81 -18.65
C PRO A 161 12.39 -6.86 -19.12
N ASP A 162 13.63 -7.34 -19.22
CA ASP A 162 14.74 -6.54 -19.75
C ASP A 162 14.57 -6.32 -21.27
N PRO A 163 14.43 -5.06 -21.75
CA PRO A 163 14.40 -4.78 -23.19
C PRO A 163 15.64 -5.30 -23.92
N ARG A 164 16.81 -5.31 -23.26
CA ARG A 164 18.10 -5.71 -23.84
C ARG A 164 18.19 -7.20 -24.12
N VAL A 165 17.44 -8.03 -23.41
CA VAL A 165 17.42 -9.49 -23.63
C VAL A 165 16.54 -9.85 -24.84
N GLY A 166 15.46 -9.09 -25.10
CA GLY A 166 14.57 -9.32 -26.25
C GLY A 166 15.18 -9.01 -27.62
N VAL A 167 16.18 -8.13 -27.69
CA VAL A 167 16.89 -7.79 -28.94
C VAL A 167 17.87 -8.89 -29.35
N ARG A 168 18.40 -9.68 -28.40
CA ARG A 168 19.44 -10.68 -28.65
C ARG A 168 18.92 -11.97 -29.31
N TRP A 169 17.62 -12.24 -29.24
CA TRP A 169 16.98 -13.43 -29.83
C TRP A 169 16.30 -13.19 -31.18
N ARG A 170 16.37 -11.95 -31.71
CA ARG A 170 15.81 -11.57 -33.02
C ARG A 170 16.90 -11.25 -34.07
N ARG A 171 18.08 -11.86 -33.94
CA ARG A 171 19.12 -11.86 -34.96
C ARG A 171 19.58 -13.29 -35.22
#